data_AF-A0A9D9JJJ8-F1
#
_entry.id   AF-A0A9D9JJJ8-F1
#
_cell.length_a   1.000
_cell.length_b   1.000
_cell.length_c   1.000
_cell.angle_alpha   90.00
_cell.angle_beta   90.00
_cell.angle_gamma   90.00
#
_symmetry.space_group_name_H-M   'P 1'
#
loop_
_entity.id
_entity.type
_entity.pdbx_description
1 polymer ?
#
loop_
_entity_poly.entity_id
_entity_poly.type
_entity_poly.pdbx_seq_one_letter_code
_entity_poly.pdbx_strand_id
1 'polypeptide(L)'
;MVQWWRGRRFEPKEKVSEPRTPGAWLLTVRSAPLRYDELRQLVESTGEARVYFGEALAYLQGEAVALLRIEATGFEWVRRLYDWWQVAQLRDAVPFDVRFYVRDREFVGSFREDQLEELLVRLAERAPRVERAA
;
A
#
# COMPACT_ATOMS: atom_id res chain seq x y z
N MET A 1 37.58 -15.98 20.12
CA MET A 1 36.56 -15.26 20.90
C MET A 1 35.55 -14.71 19.90
N VAL A 2 34.36 -15.32 19.81
CA VAL A 2 33.38 -15.00 18.74
C VAL A 2 32.60 -13.77 19.16
N GLN A 3 32.77 -12.65 18.45
CA GLN A 3 31.96 -11.45 18.64
C GLN A 3 30.60 -11.65 17.98
N TRP A 4 29.59 -11.90 18.81
CA TRP A 4 28.19 -11.88 18.39
C TRP A 4 27.80 -10.45 18.08
N TRP A 5 27.52 -10.17 16.81
CA TRP A 5 27.01 -8.88 16.36
C TRP A 5 25.71 -8.59 17.13
N ARG A 6 25.72 -7.54 17.96
CA ARG A 6 24.50 -7.01 18.56
C ARG A 6 23.66 -6.46 17.41
N GLY A 7 22.67 -7.23 16.97
CA GLY A 7 21.64 -6.75 16.07
C GLY A 7 21.10 -5.42 16.60
N ARG A 8 20.93 -4.42 15.72
CA ARG A 8 20.41 -3.12 16.11
C ARG A 8 19.17 -3.31 17.00
N ARG A 9 19.11 -2.58 18.10
CA ARG A 9 17.95 -2.60 18.99
C ARG A 9 16.73 -2.25 18.13
N PHE A 10 15.70 -3.10 18.18
CA PHE A 10 14.43 -2.82 17.52
C PHE A 10 13.88 -1.51 18.10
N GLU A 11 13.90 -0.46 17.29
CA GLU A 11 13.21 0.79 17.59
C GLU A 11 11.80 0.66 16.99
N PRO A 12 10.74 0.56 17.82
CA PRO A 12 9.39 0.57 17.29
C PRO A 12 9.19 1.90 16.56
N LYS A 13 9.02 1.84 15.23
CA LYS A 13 8.60 3.00 14.45
C LYS A 13 7.33 3.56 15.09
N GLU A 14 7.27 4.88 15.26
CA GLU A 14 6.09 5.58 15.75
C GLU A 14 4.86 5.04 14.98
N LYS A 15 3.93 4.40 15.69
CA LYS A 15 2.67 3.94 15.09
C LYS A 15 1.84 5.18 14.82
N VAL A 16 2.07 5.82 13.67
CA VAL A 16 1.28 6.97 13.27
C VAL A 16 -0.07 6.48 12.78
N SER A 17 -1.03 6.34 13.68
CA SER A 17 -2.34 5.72 13.40
C SER A 17 -3.26 6.54 12.48
N GLU A 18 -2.88 7.78 12.13
CA GLU A 18 -3.76 8.73 11.46
C GLU A 18 -3.07 9.46 10.29
N PRO A 19 -3.83 9.76 9.21
CA PRO A 19 -3.35 10.62 8.14
C PRO A 19 -3.17 12.05 8.66
N ARG A 20 -2.10 12.71 8.22
CA ARG A 20 -1.69 14.04 8.73
C ARG A 20 -1.63 15.10 7.63
N THR A 21 -1.64 14.69 6.36
CA THR A 21 -1.36 15.61 5.25
C THR A 21 -2.66 16.18 4.67
N PRO A 22 -2.95 17.49 4.84
CA PRO A 22 -4.20 18.06 4.37
C PRO A 22 -4.35 17.98 2.86
N GLY A 23 -5.51 17.53 2.39
CA GLY A 23 -5.79 17.33 0.97
C GLY A 23 -5.20 16.06 0.36
N ALA A 24 -4.47 15.24 1.12
CA ALA A 24 -3.98 13.95 0.65
C ALA A 24 -5.14 12.97 0.41
N TRP A 25 -5.03 12.14 -0.63
CA TRP A 25 -5.94 11.04 -0.91
C TRP A 25 -5.75 9.92 0.10
N LEU A 26 -6.85 9.33 0.55
CA LEU A 26 -6.87 8.19 1.46
C LEU A 26 -7.27 6.92 0.74
N LEU A 27 -6.37 5.95 0.76
CA LEU A 27 -6.46 4.71 -0.02
C LEU A 27 -6.18 3.52 0.87
N THR A 28 -6.71 2.36 0.49
CA THR A 28 -6.36 1.08 1.08
C THR A 28 -5.92 0.13 -0.03
N VAL A 29 -4.75 -0.47 0.14
CA VAL A 29 -4.24 -1.53 -0.73
C VAL A 29 -4.36 -2.86 0.00
N ARG A 30 -4.83 -3.88 -0.72
CA ARG A 30 -4.83 -5.27 -0.25
C ARG A 30 -4.17 -6.18 -1.27
N SER A 31 -3.35 -7.11 -0.79
CA SER A 31 -2.63 -8.05 -1.65
C SER A 31 -2.20 -9.29 -0.85
N ALA A 32 -1.34 -10.12 -1.44
CA ALA A 32 -0.81 -11.32 -0.82
C ALA A 32 0.02 -10.97 0.45
N PRO A 33 -0.20 -11.66 1.59
CA PRO A 33 0.53 -11.43 2.84
C PRO A 33 2.05 -11.42 2.69
N LEU A 34 2.58 -12.34 1.88
CA LEU A 34 4.01 -12.51 1.63
C LEU A 34 4.67 -11.32 0.92
N ARG A 35 3.88 -10.36 0.43
CA ARG A 35 4.34 -9.17 -0.30
C ARG A 35 4.32 -7.90 0.55
N TYR A 36 3.94 -7.98 1.82
CA TYR A 36 3.72 -6.81 2.67
C TYR A 36 4.91 -5.83 2.68
N ASP A 37 6.12 -6.33 2.87
CA ASP A 37 7.31 -5.49 2.98
C ASP A 37 7.65 -4.81 1.65
N GLU A 38 7.58 -5.54 0.52
CA GLU A 38 7.80 -4.97 -0.80
C GLU A 38 6.73 -3.93 -1.17
N LEU A 39 5.46 -4.23 -0.88
CA LEU A 39 4.34 -3.30 -1.11
C LEU A 39 4.56 -2.01 -0.32
N ARG A 40 4.89 -2.12 0.97
CA ARG A 40 5.16 -0.96 1.81
C ARG A 40 6.31 -0.13 1.26
N GLN A 41 7.42 -0.78 0.92
CA GLN A 41 8.60 -0.11 0.38
C GLN A 41 8.30 0.64 -0.91
N LEU A 42 7.53 0.03 -1.83
CA LEU A 42 7.17 0.63 -3.12
C LEU A 42 6.21 1.81 -2.96
N VAL A 43 5.20 1.69 -2.09
CA VAL A 43 4.29 2.79 -1.75
C VAL A 43 5.07 3.99 -1.24
N GLU A 44 6.03 3.78 -0.33
CA GLU A 44 6.83 4.85 0.29
C GLU A 44 8.00 5.33 -0.61
N SER A 45 8.22 4.72 -1.78
CA SER A 45 9.44 4.90 -2.59
C SER A 45 9.58 6.25 -3.30
N THR A 46 8.47 6.95 -3.54
CA THR A 46 8.46 8.23 -4.27
C THR A 46 8.43 9.45 -3.35
N GLY A 47 8.15 9.24 -2.06
CA GLY A 47 7.84 10.31 -1.11
C GLY A 47 6.46 10.94 -1.29
N GLU A 48 5.69 10.55 -2.31
CA GLU A 48 4.33 11.04 -2.55
C GLU A 48 3.26 10.27 -1.78
N ALA A 49 3.63 9.18 -1.10
CA ALA A 49 2.69 8.39 -0.32
C ALA A 49 3.36 7.84 0.94
N ARG A 50 2.54 7.65 1.97
CA ARG A 50 2.94 7.15 3.28
C ARG A 50 1.95 6.12 3.78
N VAL A 51 2.46 4.99 4.29
CA VAL A 51 1.63 3.97 4.93
C VAL A 51 1.48 4.32 6.41
N TYR A 52 0.34 4.92 6.76
CA TYR A 52 0.04 5.29 8.16
C TYR A 52 -0.47 4.08 8.96
N PHE A 53 -1.13 3.12 8.31
CA PHE A 53 -1.48 1.84 8.94
C PHE A 53 -1.12 0.69 8.02
N GLY A 54 -0.57 -0.39 8.58
CA GLY A 54 -0.32 -1.60 7.81
C GLY A 54 -0.34 -2.84 8.69
N GLU A 55 -0.91 -3.91 8.14
CA GLU A 55 -1.03 -5.22 8.77
C GLU A 55 -0.58 -6.27 7.75
N ALA A 56 0.50 -7.00 8.07
CA ALA A 56 1.09 -7.97 7.16
C ALA A 56 0.18 -9.17 6.89
N LEU A 57 -0.68 -9.50 7.86
CA LEU A 57 -1.62 -10.60 7.79
C LEU A 57 -2.92 -10.22 8.49
N ALA A 58 -3.87 -9.69 7.72
CA ALA A 58 -5.24 -9.47 8.14
C ALA A 58 -6.14 -10.58 7.57
N TYR A 59 -7.17 -10.97 8.32
CA TYR A 59 -8.19 -11.90 7.83
C TYR A 59 -9.47 -11.14 7.49
N LEU A 60 -9.78 -11.03 6.20
CA LEU A 60 -10.93 -10.27 5.71
C LEU A 60 -11.77 -11.13 4.77
N GLN A 61 -13.06 -11.27 5.07
CA GLN A 61 -14.03 -11.98 4.23
C GLN A 61 -13.59 -13.39 3.81
N GLY A 62 -12.92 -14.12 4.69
CA GLY A 62 -12.45 -15.48 4.40
C GLY A 62 -11.05 -15.54 3.79
N GLU A 63 -10.43 -14.40 3.49
CA GLU A 63 -9.13 -14.30 2.82
C GLU A 63 -8.05 -13.72 3.75
N ALA A 64 -6.86 -14.32 3.71
CA ALA A 64 -5.66 -13.77 4.34
C ALA A 64 -4.99 -12.75 3.40
N VAL A 65 -4.87 -11.50 3.83
CA VAL A 65 -4.34 -10.41 3.01
C VAL A 65 -3.31 -9.55 3.76
N ALA A 66 -2.31 -9.06 3.04
CA ALA A 66 -1.59 -7.87 3.45
C ALA A 66 -2.52 -6.66 3.27
N LEU A 67 -2.60 -5.79 4.28
CA LEU A 67 -3.41 -4.57 4.25
C LEU A 67 -2.53 -3.35 4.52
N LEU A 68 -2.64 -2.34 3.67
CA LEU A 68 -1.96 -1.06 3.82
C LEU A 68 -2.97 0.07 3.67
N ARG A 69 -3.07 0.96 4.65
CA ARG A 69 -3.78 2.24 4.52
C ARG A 69 -2.77 3.35 4.27
N ILE A 70 -3.06 4.12 3.25
CA ILE A 70 -2.11 5.00 2.59
C ILE A 70 -2.72 6.41 2.57
N GLU A 71 -1.94 7.40 2.96
CA GLU A 71 -2.18 8.78 2.56
C GLU A 71 -1.24 9.12 1.41
N ALA A 72 -1.75 9.77 0.37
CA ALA A 72 -0.99 10.07 -0.84
C ALA A 72 -1.22 11.52 -1.30
N THR A 73 -0.16 12.20 -1.68
CA THR A 73 -0.16 13.52 -2.33
C THR A 73 0.08 13.42 -3.84
N GLY A 74 0.31 12.22 -4.35
CA GLY A 74 0.50 11.90 -5.75
C GLY A 74 0.30 10.40 -6.00
N PHE A 75 0.39 9.98 -7.25
CA PHE A 75 0.10 8.61 -7.67
C PHE A 75 1.27 7.93 -8.40
N GLU A 76 2.46 8.52 -8.43
CA GLU A 76 3.62 7.92 -9.11
C GLU A 76 4.01 6.57 -8.48
N TRP A 77 3.79 6.42 -7.18
CA TRP A 77 3.99 5.15 -6.47
C TRP A 77 3.10 4.03 -7.01
N VAL A 78 1.90 4.32 -7.53
CA VAL A 78 1.01 3.31 -8.13
C VAL A 78 1.60 2.80 -9.44
N ARG A 79 2.20 3.69 -10.25
CA ARG A 79 2.88 3.30 -11.49
C ARG A 79 4.07 2.39 -11.21
N ARG A 80 4.93 2.79 -10.27
CA ARG A 80 6.06 1.97 -9.83
C ARG A 80 5.62 0.63 -9.27
N LEU A 81 4.54 0.62 -8.51
CA LEU A 81 3.95 -0.59 -7.95
C LEU A 81 3.40 -1.50 -9.05
N TYR A 82 2.81 -0.94 -10.11
CA TYR A 82 2.34 -1.69 -11.29
C TYR A 82 3.50 -2.31 -12.06
N ASP A 83 4.56 -1.55 -12.36
CA ASP A 83 5.75 -2.04 -13.05
C ASP A 83 6.41 -3.18 -12.27
N TRP A 84 6.54 -3.02 -10.95
CA TRP A 84 7.02 -4.09 -10.08
C TRP A 84 6.10 -5.30 -10.11
N TRP A 85 4.78 -5.10 -10.04
CA TRP A 85 3.81 -6.20 -10.01
C TRP A 85 3.89 -7.04 -11.28
N GLN A 86 4.04 -6.42 -12.45
CA GLN A 86 4.26 -7.10 -13.73
C GLN A 86 5.47 -8.03 -13.68
N VAL A 87 6.61 -7.52 -13.19
CA VAL A 87 7.84 -8.32 -13.04
C VAL A 87 7.65 -9.43 -12.00
N ALA A 88 6.96 -9.14 -10.89
CA ALA A 88 6.68 -10.12 -9.84
C ALA A 88 5.78 -11.27 -10.35
N GLN A 89 4.77 -10.98 -11.18
CA GLN A 89 3.91 -12.01 -11.79
C GLN A 89 4.71 -13.00 -12.64
N LEU A 90 5.77 -12.55 -13.32
CA LEU A 90 6.62 -13.42 -14.14
C LEU A 90 7.58 -14.28 -13.32
N ARG A 91 8.03 -13.77 -12.18
CA ARG A 91 9.00 -14.44 -11.31
C ARG A 91 8.34 -15.46 -10.38
N ASP A 92 7.14 -15.14 -9.91
CA ASP A 92 6.50 -15.89 -8.83
C ASP A 92 5.68 -17.08 -9.37
N ALA A 93 5.77 -18.22 -8.70
CA ALA A 93 5.02 -19.42 -9.09
C ALA A 93 3.51 -19.31 -8.80
N VAL A 94 3.14 -18.48 -7.81
CA VAL A 94 1.74 -18.27 -7.42
C VAL A 94 1.33 -16.85 -7.83
N PRO A 95 0.35 -16.71 -8.74
CA PRO A 95 -0.12 -15.40 -9.16
C PRO A 95 -0.80 -14.70 -7.98
N PHE A 96 -0.66 -13.37 -7.95
CA PHE A 96 -1.30 -12.53 -6.94
C PHE A 96 -1.80 -11.25 -7.58
N ASP A 97 -2.54 -10.46 -6.81
CA ASP A 97 -3.14 -9.23 -7.29
C ASP A 97 -2.97 -8.10 -6.27
N VAL A 98 -3.00 -6.86 -6.76
CA VAL A 98 -2.95 -5.65 -5.94
C VAL A 98 -4.29 -4.93 -6.13
N ARG A 99 -5.11 -4.97 -5.08
CA ARG A 99 -6.47 -4.44 -5.09
C ARG A 99 -6.53 -3.13 -4.31
N PHE A 100 -7.23 -2.16 -4.86
CA PHE A 100 -7.37 -0.81 -4.32
C PHE A 100 -8.79 -0.58 -3.82
N TYR A 101 -8.87 0.03 -2.64
CA TYR A 101 -10.10 0.33 -1.93
C TYR A 101 -10.08 1.77 -1.41
N VAL A 102 -11.27 2.34 -1.23
CA VAL A 102 -11.49 3.61 -0.54
C VAL A 102 -12.42 3.38 0.65
N ARG A 103 -12.41 4.29 1.63
CA ARG A 103 -13.21 4.18 2.87
C ARG A 103 -13.05 2.79 3.51
N ASP A 104 -11.82 2.29 3.51
CA ASP A 104 -11.36 0.96 3.95
C ASP A 104 -11.91 -0.28 3.20
N ARG A 105 -13.09 -0.21 2.56
CA ARG A 105 -13.82 -1.40 2.07
C ARG A 105 -14.45 -1.28 0.69
N GLU A 106 -14.57 -0.08 0.14
CA GLU A 106 -15.21 0.11 -1.16
C GLU A 106 -14.19 -0.16 -2.26
N PHE A 107 -14.41 -1.23 -3.02
CA PHE A 107 -13.52 -1.62 -4.12
C PHE A 107 -13.51 -0.55 -5.22
N VAL A 108 -12.31 -0.20 -5.65
CA VAL A 108 -12.08 0.77 -6.74
C VAL A 108 -11.59 0.07 -8.00
N GLY A 109 -10.67 -0.87 -7.86
CA GLY A 109 -10.09 -1.62 -8.96
C GLY A 109 -8.86 -2.43 -8.56
N SER A 110 -8.25 -3.10 -9.53
CA SER A 110 -7.08 -3.96 -9.34
C SER A 110 -6.14 -3.93 -10.54
N PHE A 111 -4.89 -4.32 -10.35
CA PHE A 111 -3.95 -4.43 -11.46
C PHE A 111 -4.25 -5.58 -12.41
N ARG A 112 -4.91 -6.63 -11.93
CA ARG A 112 -5.31 -7.77 -12.76
C ARG A 112 -6.43 -7.43 -13.74
N GLU A 113 -7.38 -6.60 -13.34
CA GLU A 113 -8.62 -6.37 -14.10
C GLU A 113 -8.62 -5.05 -14.87
N ASP A 114 -7.86 -4.05 -14.40
CA ASP A 114 -7.96 -2.69 -14.92
C ASP A 114 -6.74 -2.24 -15.70
N GLN A 115 -6.96 -1.35 -16.67
CA GLN A 115 -5.87 -0.56 -17.26
C GLN A 115 -5.38 0.47 -16.24
N LEU A 116 -4.05 0.61 -16.13
CA LEU A 116 -3.41 1.45 -15.12
C LEU A 116 -3.92 2.90 -15.13
N GLU A 117 -4.03 3.52 -16.31
CA GLU A 117 -4.48 4.91 -16.42
C GLU A 117 -5.93 5.10 -15.95
N GLU A 118 -6.82 4.17 -16.31
CA GLU A 118 -8.23 4.22 -15.90
C GLU A 118 -8.40 3.96 -14.39
N LEU A 119 -7.55 3.10 -13.82
CA LEU A 119 -7.49 2.90 -12.38
C LEU A 119 -7.06 4.18 -11.67
N LEU A 120 -6.03 4.87 -12.17
CA LEU A 120 -5.54 6.13 -11.59
C LEU A 120 -6.60 7.22 -11.60
N VAL A 121 -7.34 7.37 -12.71
CA VAL A 121 -8.46 8.31 -12.80
C VAL A 121 -9.51 7.99 -11.73
N ARG A 122 -9.94 6.72 -11.63
CA ARG A 122 -10.93 6.31 -10.63
C ARG A 122 -10.46 6.51 -9.19
N LEU A 123 -9.17 6.27 -8.90
CA LEU A 123 -8.60 6.54 -7.58
C LEU A 123 -8.64 8.04 -7.26
N ALA A 124 -8.23 8.90 -8.19
CA ALA A 124 -8.22 10.34 -7.99
C ALA A 124 -9.62 10.92 -7.77
N GLU A 125 -10.63 10.38 -8.45
CA GLU A 125 -12.03 10.80 -8.37
C GLU A 125 -12.75 10.29 -7.11
N ARG A 126 -12.53 9.03 -6.75
CA ARG A 126 -13.31 8.36 -5.69
C ARG A 126 -12.67 8.43 -4.31
N ALA A 127 -11.35 8.63 -4.23
CA ALA A 127 -10.66 8.60 -2.96
C ALA A 127 -11.00 9.83 -2.10
N PRO A 128 -11.44 9.62 -0.83
CA PRO A 128 -11.64 10.73 0.08
C PRO A 128 -10.33 11.45 0.34
N ARG A 129 -10.41 12.74 0.63
CA ARG A 129 -9.26 13.57 0.98
C ARG A 129 -9.26 13.90 2.46
N VAL A 130 -8.08 14.01 3.04
CA VAL A 130 -7.90 14.53 4.40
C VAL A 130 -8.43 15.97 4.43
N GLU A 131 -9.35 16.25 5.35
CA GLU A 131 -9.87 17.60 5.54
C GLU A 131 -8.75 18.56 5.93
N ARG A 132 -8.78 19.78 5.38
CA ARG A 132 -7.94 20.86 5.90
C ARG A 132 -8.53 21.28 7.24
N ALA A 133 -7.73 21.22 8.31
CA ALA A 133 -8.09 21.90 9.54
C ALA A 133 -8.40 23.36 9.19
N ALA A 134 -9.60 23.82 9.57
CA ALA A 134 -10.11 25.15 9.30
C ALA A 134 -9.30 26.24 10.03
#